data_AF-A0A9D8CTR6-F1
#
_entry.id   AF-A0A9D8CTR6-F1
#
_cell.length_a   1.000
_cell.length_b   1.000
_cell.length_c   1.000
_cell.angle_alpha   90.00
_cell.angle_beta   90.00
_cell.angle_gamma   90.00
#
_symmetry.space_group_name_H-M   'P 1'
#
loop_
_entity.id
_entity.type
_entity.pdbx_description
1 polymer ?
#
loop_
_entity_poly.entity_id
_entity_poly.type
_entity_poly.pdbx_seq_one_letter_code
_entity_poly.pdbx_strand_id
1 'polypeptide(L)'
;MTLTGWRAALAAVAGGVATGLAMPPWHWLPLGVLGLLAYVWLWDRATTPRAAFWRGWGWGFGHFAIGSYWIIEAFFVPPAQWALAGPPIVVGLAAILGLFPALAAAGARWAALRRPHLGIRWRRLVLLALLWMAGEWLRGHILSGYPWNPLAHVFVFAEPLLQGAALVGVYGLGVFTFLVLAAPAAGWRASAVALAALVGAGAAGVWVMEPARLDGPKLRIVQPNIAQGEKWRPEARAKHFARLMTLSRADGWEGLAAVIWPETAVPFIVTPDTEGPALMATAAPPGGWLLAGAPRAESRALTAVWNSLLAIDGEGKIAASYDKAHLVPLGEYVPLRKQLTPVAGFIGRGSFEAGPGPTTLTVAGLPAFSPIICYEVIFPGAVAGADGRSRWLLNITNDAWFGLSSGPHQHLASARLRAIEEGLPMMRAANTGISAVIDPYGRILASLGMEREGIIDHVLPAARAATPYARLGDFSLLAIIAALGLALSVRSRRVAERSR
;
A
#
# COMPACT_ATOMS: atom_id res chain seq x y z
N MET A 1 1.04 35.59 -15.55
CA MET A 1 2.30 35.70 -14.78
C MET A 1 3.03 34.36 -14.79
N THR A 2 4.34 34.36 -15.03
CA THR A 2 5.22 33.18 -14.86
C THR A 2 5.93 33.32 -13.52
N LEU A 3 5.63 32.43 -12.56
CA LEU A 3 6.39 32.41 -11.31
C LEU A 3 7.83 31.95 -11.58
N THR A 4 8.79 32.59 -10.93
CA THR A 4 10.23 32.32 -11.03
C THR A 4 10.86 32.29 -9.64
N GLY A 5 12.07 31.71 -9.55
CA GLY A 5 12.83 31.64 -8.31
C GLY A 5 12.05 31.00 -7.15
N TRP A 6 12.20 31.56 -5.96
CA TRP A 6 11.59 31.06 -4.73
C TRP A 6 10.06 31.01 -4.77
N ARG A 7 9.39 31.92 -5.51
CA ARG A 7 7.92 31.93 -5.63
C ARG A 7 7.41 30.69 -6.36
N ALA A 8 8.12 30.26 -7.41
CA ALA A 8 7.79 29.03 -8.11
C ALA A 8 8.06 27.79 -7.26
N ALA A 9 9.13 27.80 -6.47
CA ALA A 9 9.44 26.70 -5.54
C ALA A 9 8.37 26.58 -4.44
N LEU A 10 7.99 27.70 -3.82
CA LEU A 10 6.94 27.73 -2.80
C LEU A 10 5.59 27.25 -3.34
N ALA A 11 5.19 27.73 -4.53
CA ALA A 11 3.97 27.27 -5.18
C ALA A 11 4.01 25.77 -5.52
N ALA A 12 5.18 25.24 -5.90
CA ALA A 12 5.36 23.82 -6.17
C ALA A 12 5.14 23.01 -4.89
N VAL A 13 5.87 23.34 -3.82
CA VAL A 13 5.77 22.66 -2.52
C VAL A 13 4.35 22.74 -1.97
N ALA A 14 3.72 23.91 -1.99
CA ALA A 14 2.34 24.09 -1.55
C ALA A 14 1.35 23.25 -2.37
N GLY A 15 1.53 23.17 -3.69
CA GLY A 15 0.71 22.30 -4.54
C GLY A 15 0.90 20.81 -4.23
N GLY A 16 2.13 20.41 -3.87
CA GLY A 16 2.44 19.07 -3.39
C GLY A 16 1.70 18.75 -2.09
N VAL A 17 1.84 19.62 -1.09
CA VAL A 17 1.18 19.49 0.21
C VAL A 17 -0.35 19.41 0.04
N ALA A 18 -0.92 20.31 -0.75
CA ALA A 18 -2.35 20.31 -1.06
C ALA A 18 -2.81 18.98 -1.67
N THR A 19 -1.98 18.36 -2.52
CA THR A 19 -2.28 17.04 -3.09
C THR A 19 -2.17 15.92 -2.06
N GLY A 20 -1.16 15.97 -1.17
CA GLY A 20 -1.04 15.00 -0.09
C GLY A 20 -2.21 15.05 0.90
N LEU A 21 -2.82 16.22 1.12
CA LEU A 21 -4.04 16.35 1.95
C LEU A 21 -5.30 15.73 1.30
N ALA A 22 -5.27 15.38 0.02
CA ALA A 22 -6.34 14.60 -0.60
C ALA A 22 -6.25 13.09 -0.29
N MET A 23 -5.12 12.64 0.26
CA MET A 23 -4.92 11.24 0.65
C MET A 23 -5.62 10.90 1.98
N PRO A 24 -5.81 9.60 2.30
CA PRO A 24 -6.25 9.20 3.62
C PRO A 24 -5.33 9.75 4.73
N PRO A 25 -5.88 10.13 5.90
CA PRO A 25 -7.29 10.07 6.29
C PRO A 25 -8.10 11.34 5.94
N TRP A 26 -7.47 12.36 5.36
CA TRP A 26 -8.10 13.68 5.25
C TRP A 26 -9.10 13.80 4.12
N HIS A 27 -8.81 13.16 2.97
CA HIS A 27 -9.71 13.14 1.80
C HIS A 27 -10.13 14.54 1.30
N TRP A 28 -9.28 15.56 1.45
CA TRP A 28 -9.54 16.92 0.97
C TRP A 28 -9.37 17.04 -0.55
N LEU A 29 -10.23 16.35 -1.30
CA LEU A 29 -10.16 16.24 -2.76
C LEU A 29 -10.08 17.60 -3.50
N PRO A 30 -10.79 18.68 -3.09
CA PRO A 30 -10.63 19.99 -3.72
C PRO A 30 -9.18 20.51 -3.68
N LEU A 31 -8.45 20.28 -2.59
CA LEU A 31 -7.03 20.61 -2.50
C LEU A 31 -6.17 19.71 -3.38
N GLY A 32 -6.58 18.44 -3.55
CA GLY A 32 -6.00 17.53 -4.55
C GLY A 32 -6.08 18.08 -5.97
N VAL A 33 -7.25 18.58 -6.36
CA VAL A 33 -7.46 19.23 -7.66
C VAL A 33 -6.58 20.48 -7.77
N LEU A 34 -6.62 21.39 -6.79
CA LEU A 34 -5.83 22.62 -6.82
C LEU A 34 -4.32 22.34 -6.86
N GLY A 35 -3.86 21.35 -6.09
CA GLY A 35 -2.48 20.93 -6.02
C GLY A 35 -1.97 20.33 -7.33
N LEU A 36 -2.78 19.50 -8.00
CA LEU A 36 -2.42 18.95 -9.30
C LEU A 36 -2.51 20.01 -10.42
N LEU A 37 -3.46 20.94 -10.34
CA LEU A 37 -3.52 22.08 -11.25
C LEU A 37 -2.29 22.98 -11.09
N ALA A 38 -1.80 23.19 -9.87
CA ALA A 38 -0.55 23.91 -9.62
C ALA A 38 0.65 23.18 -10.27
N TYR A 39 0.76 21.85 -10.13
CA TYR A 39 1.78 21.04 -10.79
C TYR A 39 1.76 21.24 -12.31
N VAL A 40 0.60 21.05 -12.94
CA VAL A 40 0.43 21.20 -14.38
C VAL A 40 0.74 22.63 -14.84
N TRP A 41 0.24 23.64 -14.12
CA TRP A 41 0.43 25.05 -14.44
C TRP A 41 1.91 25.46 -14.37
N LEU A 42 2.64 24.97 -13.35
CA LEU A 42 4.07 25.17 -13.17
C LEU A 42 4.87 24.45 -14.26
N TRP A 43 4.52 23.20 -14.54
CA TRP A 43 5.13 22.42 -15.62
C TRP A 43 4.95 23.09 -16.99
N ASP A 44 3.73 23.57 -17.28
CA ASP A 44 3.38 24.16 -18.56
C ASP A 44 4.21 25.41 -18.89
N ARG A 45 4.47 26.22 -17.85
CA ARG A 45 5.27 27.45 -17.92
C ARG A 45 6.77 27.23 -17.78
N ALA A 46 7.26 26.00 -17.67
CA ALA A 46 8.68 25.74 -17.50
C ALA A 46 9.39 25.93 -18.84
N THR A 47 10.28 26.90 -19.00
CA THR A 47 10.92 27.15 -20.30
C THR A 47 11.86 26.02 -20.74
N THR A 48 12.45 25.28 -19.79
CA THR A 48 13.38 24.18 -20.05
C THR A 48 12.98 22.90 -19.30
N PRO A 49 13.45 21.72 -19.74
CA PRO A 49 13.29 20.47 -18.98
C PRO A 49 13.86 20.55 -17.56
N ARG A 50 14.97 21.28 -17.38
CA ARG A 50 15.58 21.53 -16.05
C ARG A 50 14.64 22.35 -15.15
N ALA A 51 13.97 23.37 -15.69
CA ALA A 51 12.99 24.12 -14.92
C ALA A 51 11.76 23.26 -14.56
N ALA A 52 11.34 22.37 -15.46
CA ALA A 52 10.26 21.43 -15.20
C ALA A 52 10.65 20.40 -14.13
N PHE A 53 11.90 19.92 -14.15
CA PHE A 53 12.46 19.04 -13.13
C PHE A 53 12.33 19.65 -11.74
N TRP A 54 12.89 20.84 -11.50
CA TRP A 54 12.88 21.44 -10.16
C TRP A 54 11.47 21.82 -9.68
N ARG A 55 10.56 22.18 -10.59
CA ARG A 55 9.15 22.42 -10.25
C ARG A 55 8.44 21.11 -9.89
N GLY A 56 8.67 20.05 -10.65
CA GLY A 56 8.12 18.73 -10.33
C GLY A 56 8.71 18.15 -9.05
N TRP A 57 10.00 18.40 -8.79
CA TRP A 57 10.68 18.03 -7.55
C TRP A 57 10.10 18.74 -6.35
N GLY A 58 9.93 20.07 -6.40
CA GLY A 58 9.34 20.83 -5.29
C GLY A 58 7.92 20.38 -4.98
N TRP A 59 7.13 20.08 -6.01
CA TRP A 59 5.80 19.50 -5.83
C TRP A 59 5.87 18.10 -5.20
N GLY A 60 6.74 17.22 -5.71
CA GLY A 60 6.90 15.89 -5.15
C GLY A 60 7.37 15.91 -3.70
N PHE A 61 8.33 16.77 -3.39
CA PHE A 61 8.81 17.01 -2.03
C PHE A 61 7.66 17.36 -1.09
N GLY A 62 6.82 18.35 -1.44
CA GLY A 62 5.67 18.73 -0.62
C GLY A 62 4.67 17.58 -0.44
N HIS A 63 4.39 16.84 -1.52
CA HIS A 63 3.45 15.71 -1.51
C HIS A 63 3.92 14.58 -0.60
N PHE A 64 5.19 14.17 -0.71
CA PHE A 64 5.74 13.08 0.09
C PHE A 64 6.10 13.51 1.52
N ALA A 65 6.44 14.77 1.76
CA ALA A 65 6.66 15.28 3.11
C ALA A 65 5.38 15.18 3.97
N ILE A 66 4.23 15.63 3.44
CA ILE A 66 2.94 15.48 4.15
C ILE A 66 2.36 14.06 4.02
N GLY A 67 2.68 13.33 2.94
CA GLY A 67 2.16 11.98 2.72
C GLY A 67 2.84 10.92 3.59
N SER A 68 4.11 11.14 3.96
CA SER A 68 4.94 10.20 4.70
C SER A 68 5.43 10.74 6.05
N TYR A 69 4.84 11.83 6.55
CA TYR A 69 5.23 12.42 7.85
C TYR A 69 5.12 11.42 9.01
N TRP A 70 4.17 10.50 8.92
CA TRP A 70 3.91 9.45 9.93
C TRP A 70 5.12 8.57 10.23
N ILE A 71 6.12 8.50 9.33
CA ILE A 71 7.37 7.77 9.57
C ILE A 71 8.10 8.30 10.81
N ILE A 72 7.87 9.56 11.18
CA ILE A 72 8.45 10.15 12.38
C ILE A 72 8.04 9.39 13.66
N GLU A 73 6.85 8.80 13.70
CA GLU A 73 6.32 8.05 14.84
C GLU A 73 7.20 6.86 15.21
N ALA A 74 7.80 6.20 14.21
CA ALA A 74 8.71 5.08 14.42
C ALA A 74 9.95 5.47 15.25
N PHE A 75 10.37 6.74 15.20
CA PHE A 75 11.52 7.27 15.95
C PHE A 75 11.19 7.65 17.40
N PHE A 76 9.90 7.77 17.72
CA PHE A 76 9.41 8.02 19.08
C PHE A 76 9.09 6.74 19.87
N VAL A 77 9.20 5.58 19.24
CA VAL A 77 9.02 4.28 19.92
C VAL A 77 10.15 4.05 20.94
N PRO A 78 9.83 3.72 22.21
CA PRO A 78 10.85 3.47 23.22
C PRO A 78 11.81 2.31 22.90
N PRO A 79 13.12 2.46 23.20
CA PRO A 79 13.76 3.69 23.68
C PRO A 79 13.90 4.71 22.53
N ALA A 80 13.27 5.88 22.68
CA ALA A 80 13.17 6.95 21.66
C ALA A 80 14.46 7.77 21.51
N GLN A 81 15.61 7.11 21.68
CA GLN A 81 16.94 7.70 21.68
C GLN A 81 17.32 8.38 20.34
N TRP A 82 16.55 8.13 19.28
CA TRP A 82 16.76 8.66 17.93
C TRP A 82 15.64 9.58 17.44
N ALA A 83 14.78 10.09 18.32
CA ALA A 83 13.65 10.96 17.95
C ALA A 83 14.08 12.14 17.05
N LEU A 84 15.23 12.77 17.34
CA LEU A 84 15.75 13.90 16.56
C LEU A 84 16.19 13.52 15.14
N ALA A 85 16.44 12.24 14.86
CA ALA A 85 16.77 11.76 13.51
C ALA A 85 15.52 11.62 12.61
N GLY A 86 14.32 11.53 13.19
CA GLY A 86 13.06 11.38 12.45
C GLY A 86 12.80 12.49 11.43
N PRO A 87 12.72 13.78 11.83
CA PRO A 87 12.48 14.88 10.90
C PRO A 87 13.44 14.95 9.70
N PRO A 88 14.79 14.92 9.88
CA PRO A 88 15.70 14.97 8.74
C PRO A 88 15.58 13.73 7.83
N ILE A 89 15.24 12.55 8.37
CA ILE A 89 15.00 11.35 7.56
C ILE A 89 13.73 11.49 6.71
N VAL A 90 12.64 12.00 7.29
CA VAL A 90 11.39 12.26 6.53
C VAL A 90 11.62 13.28 5.42
N VAL A 91 12.34 14.38 5.72
CA VAL A 91 12.70 15.39 4.73
C VAL A 91 13.59 14.80 3.63
N GLY A 92 14.60 14.01 3.99
CA GLY A 92 15.48 13.32 3.05
C GLY A 92 14.73 12.33 2.15
N LEU A 93 13.83 11.53 2.73
CA LEU A 93 12.98 10.61 1.98
C LEU A 93 12.07 11.38 1.02
N ALA A 94 11.40 12.44 1.47
CA ALA A 94 10.57 13.28 0.60
C ALA A 94 11.36 13.90 -0.56
N ALA A 95 12.62 14.29 -0.32
CA ALA A 95 13.53 14.79 -1.36
C ALA A 95 13.87 13.73 -2.40
N ILE A 96 14.12 12.48 -1.98
CA ILE A 96 14.38 11.35 -2.88
C ILE A 96 13.12 11.00 -3.67
N LEU A 97 11.97 10.85 -2.99
CA LEU A 97 10.71 10.50 -3.64
C LEU A 97 10.22 11.61 -4.59
N GLY A 98 10.56 12.87 -4.30
CA GLY A 98 10.30 14.00 -5.19
C GLY A 98 10.98 13.89 -6.55
N LEU A 99 12.02 13.06 -6.70
CA LEU A 99 12.70 12.83 -7.98
C LEU A 99 11.78 12.16 -9.02
N PHE A 100 10.86 11.29 -8.62
CA PHE A 100 9.96 10.59 -9.56
C PHE A 100 9.01 11.53 -10.32
N PRO A 101 8.22 12.40 -9.66
CA PRO A 101 7.42 13.41 -10.36
C PRO A 101 8.28 14.48 -11.04
N ALA A 102 9.53 14.71 -10.60
CA ALA A 102 10.49 15.59 -11.26
C ALA A 102 10.94 15.03 -12.63
N LEU A 103 11.28 13.74 -12.68
CA LEU A 103 11.67 13.05 -13.90
C LEU A 103 10.50 12.97 -14.90
N ALA A 104 9.30 12.69 -14.41
CA ALA A 104 8.08 12.74 -15.23
C ALA A 104 7.87 14.13 -15.86
N ALA A 105 7.95 15.19 -15.04
CA ALA A 105 7.83 16.58 -15.50
C ALA A 105 8.91 16.94 -16.54
N ALA A 106 10.16 16.60 -16.26
CA ALA A 106 11.30 16.89 -17.14
C ALA A 106 11.18 16.18 -18.49
N GLY A 107 10.88 14.87 -18.47
CA GLY A 107 10.68 14.06 -19.66
C GLY A 107 9.51 14.54 -20.50
N ALA A 108 8.38 14.85 -19.85
CA ALA A 108 7.20 15.38 -20.53
C ALA A 108 7.50 16.73 -21.18
N ARG A 109 8.27 17.60 -20.48
CA ARG A 109 8.63 18.91 -21.03
C ARG A 109 9.61 18.78 -22.20
N TRP A 110 10.60 17.91 -22.08
CA TRP A 110 11.55 17.62 -23.16
C TRP A 110 10.84 17.12 -24.43
N ALA A 111 9.94 16.16 -24.29
CA ALA A 111 9.17 15.62 -25.41
C ALA A 111 8.23 16.68 -26.03
N ALA A 112 7.55 17.49 -25.20
CA ALA A 112 6.69 18.57 -25.67
C ALA A 112 7.45 19.65 -26.46
N LEU A 113 8.70 19.98 -26.06
CA LEU A 113 9.54 20.94 -26.77
C LEU A 113 10.06 20.41 -28.11
N ARG A 114 10.36 19.11 -28.21
CA ARG A 114 10.86 18.48 -29.45
C ARG A 114 9.78 18.14 -30.47
N ARG A 115 8.52 18.05 -30.04
CA ARG A 115 7.41 17.62 -30.89
C ARG A 115 6.29 18.67 -30.90
N PRO A 116 6.33 19.66 -31.81
CA PRO A 116 5.37 20.77 -31.84
C PRO A 116 3.90 20.34 -32.02
N HIS A 117 3.65 19.18 -32.64
CA HIS A 117 2.31 18.59 -32.78
C HIS A 117 1.71 18.11 -31.44
N LEU A 118 2.52 17.99 -30.39
CA LEU A 118 2.08 17.85 -29.01
C LEU A 118 1.73 19.20 -28.38
N GLY A 119 1.74 20.32 -29.10
CA GLY A 119 1.44 21.66 -28.58
C GLY A 119 0.00 21.88 -28.09
N ILE A 120 -0.92 20.94 -28.36
CA ILE A 120 -2.31 21.01 -27.91
C ILE A 120 -2.39 20.61 -26.43
N ARG A 121 -3.04 21.45 -25.60
CA ARG A 121 -3.10 21.32 -24.13
C ARG A 121 -3.48 19.92 -23.62
N TRP A 122 -4.49 19.28 -24.21
CA TRP A 122 -4.92 17.95 -23.75
C TRP A 122 -3.88 16.85 -24.06
N ARG A 123 -3.17 16.92 -25.19
CA ARG A 123 -2.10 15.95 -25.54
C ARG A 123 -0.94 16.04 -24.57
N ARG A 124 -0.63 17.26 -24.13
CA ARG A 124 0.40 17.54 -23.13
C ARG A 124 0.04 16.96 -21.78
N LEU A 125 -1.22 17.06 -21.37
CA LEU A 125 -1.72 16.40 -20.17
C LEU A 125 -1.63 14.87 -20.27
N VAL A 126 -2.06 14.29 -21.39
CA VAL A 126 -1.97 12.83 -21.61
C VAL A 126 -0.53 12.33 -21.54
N LEU A 127 0.41 13.03 -22.19
CA LEU A 127 1.83 12.72 -22.11
C LEU A 127 2.36 12.82 -20.66
N LEU A 128 1.98 13.87 -19.94
CA LEU A 128 2.40 14.06 -18.55
C LEU A 128 1.83 12.96 -17.65
N ALA A 129 0.58 12.54 -17.85
CA ALA A 129 -0.04 11.44 -17.11
C ALA A 129 0.62 10.08 -17.39
N LEU A 130 1.02 9.81 -18.64
CA LEU A 130 1.76 8.59 -18.98
C LEU A 130 3.15 8.56 -18.32
N LEU A 131 3.87 9.69 -18.32
CA LEU A 131 5.17 9.77 -17.65
C LEU A 131 5.05 9.83 -16.13
N TRP A 132 3.95 10.36 -15.60
CA TRP A 132 3.59 10.26 -14.19
C TRP A 132 3.45 8.79 -13.78
N MET A 133 2.65 8.00 -14.53
CA MET A 133 2.50 6.56 -14.28
C MET A 133 3.83 5.83 -14.32
N ALA A 134 4.69 6.11 -15.31
CA ALA A 134 6.03 5.55 -15.35
C ALA A 134 6.86 5.95 -14.11
N GLY A 135 6.74 7.20 -13.64
CA GLY A 135 7.37 7.66 -12.41
C GLY A 135 6.88 6.93 -11.15
N GLU A 136 5.56 6.73 -11.01
CA GLU A 136 4.99 5.96 -9.90
C GLU A 136 5.38 4.48 -9.95
N TRP A 137 5.36 3.90 -11.14
CA TRP A 137 5.81 2.52 -11.37
C TRP A 137 7.28 2.37 -10.97
N LEU A 138 8.18 3.24 -11.47
CA LEU A 138 9.60 3.20 -11.09
C LEU A 138 9.81 3.39 -9.58
N ARG A 139 9.04 4.27 -8.95
CA ARG A 139 9.06 4.49 -7.49
C ARG A 139 8.70 3.23 -6.71
N GLY A 140 7.80 2.42 -7.23
CA GLY A 140 7.41 1.15 -6.64
C GLY A 140 8.41 0.00 -6.82
N HIS A 141 9.44 0.15 -7.64
CA HIS A 141 10.34 -0.96 -8.02
C HIS A 141 11.83 -0.69 -7.76
N ILE A 142 12.31 0.54 -7.94
CA ILE A 142 13.72 0.88 -7.75
C ILE A 142 14.08 0.85 -6.25
N LEU A 143 15.26 0.32 -5.91
CA LEU A 143 15.80 0.27 -4.53
C LEU A 143 14.83 -0.41 -3.53
N SER A 144 14.33 -1.59 -3.87
CA SER A 144 13.26 -2.35 -3.16
C SER A 144 11.85 -1.74 -3.20
N GLY A 145 11.71 -0.52 -3.73
CA GLY A 145 10.43 0.11 -3.98
C GLY A 145 9.78 0.77 -2.76
N TYR A 146 9.09 1.88 -3.03
CA TYR A 146 8.23 2.58 -2.07
C TYR A 146 6.93 3.02 -2.76
N PRO A 147 6.01 2.09 -3.11
CA PRO A 147 4.74 2.41 -3.78
C PRO A 147 3.68 2.94 -2.79
N TRP A 148 4.08 3.78 -1.84
CA TRP A 148 3.18 4.39 -0.86
C TRP A 148 2.39 5.57 -1.46
N ASN A 149 1.12 5.73 -1.10
CA ASN A 149 0.22 6.78 -1.60
C ASN A 149 0.26 7.00 -3.14
N PRO A 150 0.06 5.95 -3.96
CA PRO A 150 -0.16 6.17 -5.39
C PRO A 150 -1.39 7.06 -5.61
N LEU A 151 -1.39 7.85 -6.69
CA LEU A 151 -2.39 8.92 -6.86
C LEU A 151 -3.85 8.42 -6.78
N ALA A 152 -4.11 7.19 -7.20
CA ALA A 152 -5.43 6.55 -7.13
C ALA A 152 -6.02 6.47 -5.70
N HIS A 153 -5.20 6.50 -4.65
CA HIS A 153 -5.67 6.46 -3.25
C HIS A 153 -6.60 7.61 -2.87
N VAL A 154 -6.58 8.73 -3.61
CA VAL A 154 -7.49 9.85 -3.37
C VAL A 154 -8.96 9.45 -3.46
N PHE A 155 -9.30 8.39 -4.21
CA PHE A 155 -10.68 7.90 -4.35
C PHE A 155 -11.06 6.80 -3.37
N VAL A 156 -10.23 6.45 -2.38
CA VAL A 156 -10.53 5.29 -1.52
C VAL A 156 -11.79 5.47 -0.66
N PHE A 157 -12.29 6.71 -0.52
CA PHE A 157 -13.56 7.00 0.13
C PHE A 157 -14.80 6.66 -0.72
N ALA A 158 -14.61 6.27 -1.99
CA ALA A 158 -15.66 5.94 -2.95
C ALA A 158 -15.32 4.64 -3.70
N GLU A 159 -15.74 3.50 -3.15
CA GLU A 159 -15.44 2.16 -3.66
C GLU A 159 -15.74 1.95 -5.15
N PRO A 160 -16.84 2.49 -5.72
CA PRO A 160 -17.13 2.30 -7.13
C PRO A 160 -16.03 2.85 -8.06
N LEU A 161 -15.38 3.95 -7.67
CA LEU A 161 -14.31 4.56 -8.47
C LEU A 161 -13.02 3.75 -8.45
N LEU A 162 -12.83 2.85 -7.48
CA LEU A 162 -11.65 2.01 -7.37
C LEU A 162 -11.70 0.79 -8.30
N GLN A 163 -12.88 0.44 -8.84
CA GLN A 163 -13.06 -0.81 -9.58
C GLN A 163 -12.23 -0.89 -10.88
N GLY A 164 -11.77 0.26 -11.40
CA GLY A 164 -10.80 0.30 -12.50
C GLY A 164 -9.46 -0.38 -12.17
N ALA A 165 -9.07 -0.47 -10.89
CA ALA A 165 -7.86 -1.17 -10.47
C ALA A 165 -7.92 -2.67 -10.80
N ALA A 166 -9.12 -3.28 -10.83
CA ALA A 166 -9.31 -4.66 -11.28
C ALA A 166 -8.82 -4.91 -12.72
N LEU A 167 -8.78 -3.87 -13.55
CA LEU A 167 -8.45 -3.97 -14.96
C LEU A 167 -6.97 -3.68 -15.23
N VAL A 168 -6.43 -2.64 -14.57
CA VAL A 168 -5.14 -2.04 -14.91
C VAL A 168 -4.26 -1.73 -13.69
N GLY A 169 -4.69 -2.18 -12.51
CA GLY A 169 -3.99 -1.94 -11.25
C GLY A 169 -4.01 -0.49 -10.80
N VAL A 170 -3.39 -0.24 -9.65
CA VAL A 170 -3.34 1.09 -9.03
C VAL A 170 -2.61 2.12 -9.89
N TYR A 171 -1.56 1.73 -10.62
CA TYR A 171 -0.81 2.65 -11.47
C TYR A 171 -1.65 3.10 -12.68
N GLY A 172 -2.39 2.18 -13.29
CA GLY A 172 -3.31 2.51 -14.39
C GLY A 172 -4.48 3.37 -13.93
N LEU A 173 -5.06 3.05 -12.77
CA LEU A 173 -6.07 3.91 -12.13
C LEU A 173 -5.49 5.29 -11.76
N GLY A 174 -4.19 5.36 -11.45
CA GLY A 174 -3.45 6.60 -11.25
C GLY A 174 -3.45 7.52 -12.48
N VAL A 175 -3.34 6.97 -13.70
CA VAL A 175 -3.47 7.75 -14.95
C VAL A 175 -4.86 8.35 -15.06
N PHE A 176 -5.90 7.54 -14.85
CA PHE A 176 -7.29 8.02 -14.89
C PHE A 176 -7.51 9.14 -13.89
N THR A 177 -7.05 8.94 -12.65
CA THR A 177 -7.12 9.92 -11.57
C THR A 177 -6.40 11.21 -11.94
N PHE A 178 -5.16 11.12 -12.44
CA PHE A 178 -4.39 12.27 -12.88
C PHE A 178 -5.16 13.07 -13.94
N LEU A 179 -5.66 12.40 -14.98
CA LEU A 179 -6.37 13.06 -16.07
C LEU A 179 -7.65 13.75 -15.61
N VAL A 180 -8.42 13.11 -14.71
CA VAL A 180 -9.64 13.70 -14.16
C VAL A 180 -9.33 14.95 -13.34
N LEU A 181 -8.40 14.86 -12.39
CA LEU A 181 -8.07 15.98 -11.51
C LEU A 181 -7.34 17.13 -12.24
N ALA A 182 -6.56 16.82 -13.28
CA ALA A 182 -5.86 17.80 -14.09
C ALA A 182 -6.70 18.39 -15.24
N ALA A 183 -7.87 17.82 -15.56
CA ALA A 183 -8.69 18.21 -16.70
C ALA A 183 -8.99 19.72 -16.79
N PRO A 184 -9.24 20.46 -15.68
CA PRO A 184 -9.45 21.91 -15.74
C PRO A 184 -8.29 22.69 -16.39
N ALA A 185 -7.05 22.20 -16.33
CA ALA A 185 -5.92 22.83 -17.01
C ALA A 185 -6.01 22.77 -18.54
N ALA A 186 -6.79 21.84 -19.11
CA ALA A 186 -7.08 21.75 -20.53
C ALA A 186 -8.35 22.52 -20.96
N GLY A 187 -9.11 23.08 -20.01
CA GLY A 187 -10.30 23.90 -20.25
C GLY A 187 -11.62 23.16 -20.05
N TRP A 188 -12.74 23.90 -20.07
CA TRP A 188 -14.05 23.41 -19.64
C TRP A 188 -14.56 22.16 -20.38
N ARG A 189 -14.25 22.01 -21.69
CA ARG A 189 -14.62 20.82 -22.46
C ARG A 189 -13.92 19.56 -21.93
N ALA A 190 -12.64 19.68 -21.59
CA ALA A 190 -11.89 18.59 -20.98
C ALA A 190 -12.43 18.28 -19.58
N SER A 191 -12.80 19.30 -18.80
CA SER A 191 -13.46 19.12 -17.50
C SER A 191 -14.81 18.40 -17.62
N ALA A 192 -15.64 18.76 -18.61
CA ALA A 192 -16.93 18.09 -18.84
C ALA A 192 -16.74 16.62 -19.23
N VAL A 193 -15.78 16.31 -20.13
CA VAL A 193 -15.43 14.93 -20.49
C VAL A 193 -14.88 14.17 -19.29
N ALA A 194 -14.01 14.77 -18.49
CA ALA A 194 -13.46 14.16 -17.29
C ALA A 194 -14.53 13.89 -16.24
N LEU A 195 -15.47 14.81 -16.04
CA LEU A 195 -16.59 14.64 -15.14
C LEU A 195 -17.52 13.51 -15.64
N ALA A 196 -17.83 13.48 -16.94
CA ALA A 196 -18.61 12.39 -17.52
C ALA A 196 -17.89 11.05 -17.39
N ALA A 197 -16.57 11.00 -17.57
CA ALA A 197 -15.77 9.80 -17.38
C ALA A 197 -15.72 9.37 -15.90
N LEU A 198 -15.64 10.30 -14.96
CA LEU A 198 -15.70 10.03 -13.52
C LEU A 198 -17.07 9.47 -13.11
N VAL A 199 -18.17 10.10 -13.56
CA VAL A 199 -19.53 9.63 -13.32
C VAL A 199 -19.75 8.26 -13.96
N GLY A 200 -19.29 8.07 -15.20
CA GLY A 200 -19.36 6.80 -15.92
C GLY A 200 -18.56 5.70 -15.22
N ALA A 201 -17.35 5.99 -14.73
CA ALA A 201 -16.55 5.06 -13.95
C ALA A 201 -17.23 4.69 -12.63
N GLY A 202 -17.84 5.66 -11.94
CA GLY A 202 -18.62 5.42 -10.72
C GLY A 202 -19.84 4.54 -10.98
N ALA A 203 -20.62 4.83 -12.03
CA ALA A 203 -21.78 4.03 -12.42
C ALA A 203 -21.38 2.61 -12.84
N ALA A 204 -20.31 2.46 -13.63
CA ALA A 204 -19.76 1.16 -14.00
C ALA A 204 -19.28 0.38 -12.78
N GLY A 205 -18.63 1.06 -11.83
CA GLY A 205 -18.23 0.48 -10.54
C GLY A 205 -19.42 -0.06 -9.77
N VAL A 206 -20.48 0.73 -9.61
CA VAL A 206 -21.74 0.29 -8.96
C VAL A 206 -22.34 -0.92 -9.68
N TRP A 207 -22.33 -0.92 -11.02
CA TRP A 207 -22.87 -2.01 -11.82
C TRP A 207 -22.09 -3.33 -11.68
N VAL A 208 -20.76 -3.27 -11.55
CA VAL A 208 -19.89 -4.46 -11.39
C VAL A 208 -19.88 -4.98 -9.95
N MET A 209 -20.15 -4.13 -8.96
CA MET A 209 -20.13 -4.49 -7.55
C MET A 209 -21.38 -5.31 -7.16
N GLU A 210 -21.23 -6.62 -7.09
CA GLU A 210 -22.26 -7.51 -6.56
C GLU A 210 -22.40 -7.36 -5.03
N PRO A 211 -23.55 -7.74 -4.43
CA PRO A 211 -23.67 -7.86 -2.98
C PRO A 211 -22.63 -8.82 -2.38
N ALA A 212 -22.19 -8.54 -1.14
CA ALA A 212 -21.23 -9.42 -0.47
C ALA A 212 -21.88 -10.79 -0.20
N ARG A 213 -21.25 -11.85 -0.73
CA ARG A 213 -21.65 -13.25 -0.47
C ARG A 213 -20.77 -13.82 0.63
N LEU A 214 -21.40 -14.40 1.65
CA LEU A 214 -20.73 -14.95 2.84
C LEU A 214 -20.91 -16.48 2.86
N ASP A 215 -20.06 -17.21 2.15
CA ASP A 215 -20.15 -18.66 1.95
C ASP A 215 -18.92 -19.44 2.44
N GLY A 216 -17.92 -18.74 2.98
CA GLY A 216 -16.71 -19.35 3.54
C GLY A 216 -16.85 -19.76 5.01
N PRO A 217 -15.77 -20.29 5.62
CA PRO A 217 -15.74 -20.58 7.05
C PRO A 217 -15.78 -19.31 7.90
N LYS A 218 -16.26 -19.43 9.15
CA LYS A 218 -16.19 -18.35 10.14
C LYS A 218 -14.80 -18.28 10.76
N LEU A 219 -14.19 -17.08 10.77
CA LEU A 219 -12.85 -16.83 11.28
C LEU A 219 -12.89 -15.71 12.33
N ARG A 220 -11.93 -15.74 13.26
CA ARG A 220 -11.74 -14.70 14.28
C ARG A 220 -10.45 -13.94 14.05
N ILE A 221 -10.54 -12.62 13.96
CA ILE A 221 -9.39 -11.71 13.99
C ILE A 221 -9.21 -11.22 15.43
N VAL A 222 -7.99 -11.33 15.97
CA VAL A 222 -7.64 -10.83 17.31
C VAL A 222 -6.84 -9.54 17.18
N GLN A 223 -7.28 -8.48 17.87
CA GLN A 223 -6.58 -7.20 17.98
C GLN A 223 -6.22 -6.95 19.46
N PRO A 224 -4.99 -7.30 19.90
CA PRO A 224 -4.60 -7.26 21.32
C PRO A 224 -4.17 -5.87 21.80
N ASN A 225 -4.01 -4.89 20.90
CA ASN A 225 -3.64 -3.52 21.21
C ASN A 225 -2.41 -3.41 22.13
N ILE A 226 -1.32 -4.10 21.78
CA ILE A 226 -0.08 -4.10 22.57
C ILE A 226 0.83 -2.98 22.06
N ALA A 227 1.17 -2.01 22.92
CA ALA A 227 2.05 -0.91 22.57
C ALA A 227 3.46 -1.40 22.19
N GLN A 228 4.06 -0.79 21.16
CA GLN A 228 5.33 -1.25 20.59
C GLN A 228 6.49 -1.25 21.60
N GLY A 229 6.56 -0.24 22.49
CA GLY A 229 7.59 -0.16 23.53
C GLY A 229 7.46 -1.21 24.64
N GLU A 230 6.27 -1.80 24.82
CA GLU A 230 6.03 -2.84 25.82
C GLU A 230 6.25 -4.25 25.26
N LYS A 231 6.05 -4.42 23.94
CA LYS A 231 5.97 -5.71 23.24
C LYS A 231 7.09 -6.70 23.62
N TRP A 232 8.32 -6.22 23.72
CA TRP A 232 9.51 -7.06 23.95
C TRP A 232 10.02 -7.06 25.39
N ARG A 233 9.33 -6.39 26.32
CA ARG A 233 9.73 -6.34 27.73
C ARG A 233 9.57 -7.72 28.37
N PRO A 234 10.62 -8.32 28.95
CA PRO A 234 10.56 -9.65 29.56
C PRO A 234 9.41 -9.78 30.57
N GLU A 235 9.17 -8.75 31.36
CA GLU A 235 8.16 -8.74 32.42
C GLU A 235 6.72 -8.72 31.87
N ALA A 236 6.52 -8.24 30.64
CA ALA A 236 5.21 -8.10 30.01
C ALA A 236 4.82 -9.33 29.15
N ARG A 237 5.75 -10.24 28.85
CA ARG A 237 5.52 -11.36 27.92
C ARG A 237 4.35 -12.24 28.33
N ALA A 238 4.30 -12.66 29.59
CA ALA A 238 3.23 -13.51 30.10
C ALA A 238 1.86 -12.82 30.02
N LYS A 239 1.80 -11.52 30.36
CA LYS A 239 0.59 -10.70 30.26
C LYS A 239 0.10 -10.60 28.80
N HIS A 240 1.01 -10.32 27.87
CA HIS A 240 0.68 -10.20 26.44
C HIS A 240 0.18 -11.52 25.86
N PHE A 241 0.83 -12.63 26.20
CA PHE A 241 0.40 -13.95 25.78
C PHE A 241 -0.97 -14.32 26.37
N ALA A 242 -1.19 -14.08 27.67
CA ALA A 242 -2.48 -14.32 28.32
C ALA A 242 -3.61 -13.48 27.70
N ARG A 243 -3.33 -12.24 27.28
CA ARG A 243 -4.28 -11.39 26.56
C ARG A 243 -4.66 -11.98 25.20
N LEU A 244 -3.68 -12.46 24.42
CA LEU A 244 -3.96 -13.17 23.16
C LEU A 244 -4.84 -14.41 23.41
N MET A 245 -4.54 -15.21 24.44
CA MET A 245 -5.36 -16.37 24.81
C MET A 245 -6.80 -15.98 25.17
N THR A 246 -6.96 -14.95 26.00
CA THR A 246 -8.27 -14.48 26.46
C THR A 246 -9.14 -14.03 25.29
N LEU A 247 -8.59 -13.23 24.37
CA LEU A 247 -9.31 -12.78 23.18
C LEU A 247 -9.61 -13.95 22.23
N SER A 248 -8.66 -14.88 22.07
CA SER A 248 -8.83 -16.04 21.19
C SER A 248 -9.98 -16.93 21.65
N ARG A 249 -10.06 -17.20 22.96
CA ARG A 249 -11.03 -18.11 23.60
C ARG A 249 -12.30 -17.41 24.11
N ALA A 250 -12.55 -16.17 23.72
CA ALA A 250 -13.81 -15.49 24.03
C ALA A 250 -15.01 -16.23 23.42
N ASP A 251 -16.23 -15.91 23.87
CA ASP A 251 -17.48 -16.55 23.44
C ASP A 251 -17.57 -16.72 21.92
N GLY A 252 -18.04 -17.88 21.46
CA GLY A 252 -18.14 -18.21 20.03
C GLY A 252 -16.90 -18.85 19.42
N TRP A 253 -15.87 -19.15 20.22
CA TRP A 253 -14.61 -19.78 19.79
C TRP A 253 -14.79 -21.17 19.16
N GLU A 254 -15.68 -22.02 19.69
CA GLU A 254 -15.84 -23.42 19.25
C GLU A 254 -16.36 -23.57 17.81
N GLY A 255 -17.09 -22.58 17.29
CA GLY A 255 -17.66 -22.60 15.94
C GLY A 255 -16.75 -22.00 14.86
N LEU A 256 -15.49 -21.70 15.17
CA LEU A 256 -14.55 -21.05 14.26
C LEU A 256 -13.71 -22.09 13.51
N ALA A 257 -13.43 -21.84 12.23
CA ALA A 257 -12.42 -22.63 11.51
C ALA A 257 -10.99 -22.15 11.79
N ALA A 258 -10.81 -20.88 12.14
CA ALA A 258 -9.52 -20.37 12.57
C ALA A 258 -9.58 -19.10 13.44
N VAL A 259 -8.53 -18.92 14.24
CA VAL A 259 -8.19 -17.68 14.95
C VAL A 259 -6.94 -17.08 14.31
N ILE A 260 -6.92 -15.76 14.12
CA ILE A 260 -5.86 -15.02 13.44
C ILE A 260 -5.21 -14.04 14.43
N TRP A 261 -3.90 -14.14 14.60
CA TRP A 261 -3.11 -13.17 15.35
C TRP A 261 -2.29 -12.26 14.44
N PRO A 262 -2.08 -10.98 14.83
CA PRO A 262 -1.36 -10.01 14.03
C PRO A 262 0.14 -10.30 13.94
N GLU A 263 0.86 -9.48 13.16
CA GLU A 263 2.31 -9.62 12.95
C GLU A 263 3.10 -9.57 14.26
N THR A 264 4.04 -10.52 14.40
CA THR A 264 4.88 -10.70 15.58
C THR A 264 4.09 -10.62 16.89
N ALA A 265 2.85 -11.09 16.94
CA ALA A 265 2.01 -11.04 18.14
C ALA A 265 2.63 -11.81 19.31
N VAL A 266 3.37 -12.87 18.99
CA VAL A 266 4.03 -13.73 19.96
C VAL A 266 5.30 -13.07 20.50
N PRO A 267 5.47 -12.92 21.82
CA PRO A 267 6.60 -12.21 22.41
C PRO A 267 7.88 -13.06 22.56
N PHE A 268 8.03 -14.11 21.74
CA PHE A 268 9.17 -15.03 21.72
C PHE A 268 9.40 -15.58 20.31
N ILE A 269 10.62 -16.05 20.06
CA ILE A 269 10.97 -16.73 18.79
C ILE A 269 10.45 -18.15 18.84
N VAL A 270 9.63 -18.52 17.86
CA VAL A 270 9.07 -19.86 17.72
C VAL A 270 10.08 -20.77 17.03
N THR A 271 10.44 -21.87 17.68
CA THR A 271 11.22 -22.95 17.07
C THR A 271 10.49 -24.28 17.26
N PRO A 272 10.56 -25.22 16.30
CA PRO A 272 9.83 -26.48 16.38
C PRO A 272 10.19 -27.35 17.60
N ASP A 273 11.38 -27.19 18.16
CA ASP A 273 11.94 -27.93 19.29
C ASP A 273 11.66 -27.30 20.67
N THR A 274 10.68 -26.39 20.75
CA THR A 274 10.28 -25.71 21.99
C THR A 274 8.82 -25.96 22.33
N GLU A 275 8.44 -25.62 23.56
CA GLU A 275 7.04 -25.69 24.01
C GLU A 275 6.16 -24.59 23.41
N GLY A 276 6.75 -23.61 22.71
CA GLY A 276 6.06 -22.46 22.13
C GLY A 276 4.87 -22.83 21.25
N PRO A 277 5.05 -23.68 20.22
CA PRO A 277 3.95 -24.16 19.38
C PRO A 277 2.82 -24.85 20.17
N ALA A 278 3.16 -25.70 21.15
CA ALA A 278 2.16 -26.40 21.97
C ALA A 278 1.35 -25.43 22.85
N LEU A 279 1.99 -24.40 23.42
CA LEU A 279 1.29 -23.34 24.15
C LEU A 279 0.37 -22.54 23.24
N MET A 280 0.84 -22.19 22.04
CA MET A 280 0.06 -21.45 21.04
C MET A 280 -1.14 -22.27 20.53
N ALA A 281 -0.98 -23.58 20.36
CA ALA A 281 -2.02 -24.51 19.90
C ALA A 281 -3.32 -24.39 20.70
N THR A 282 -3.22 -24.04 21.99
CA THR A 282 -4.39 -23.90 22.86
C THR A 282 -5.36 -22.80 22.43
N ALA A 283 -4.93 -21.84 21.59
CA ALA A 283 -5.82 -20.85 20.99
C ALA A 283 -6.53 -21.33 19.71
N ALA A 284 -6.06 -22.40 19.07
CA ALA A 284 -6.71 -22.97 17.90
C ALA A 284 -8.08 -23.58 18.31
N PRO A 285 -9.17 -23.26 17.60
CA PRO A 285 -10.48 -23.81 17.90
C PRO A 285 -10.51 -25.34 17.65
N PRO A 286 -11.46 -26.08 18.25
CA PRO A 286 -11.56 -27.52 18.06
C PRO A 286 -11.64 -27.90 16.57
N GLY A 287 -10.66 -28.68 16.09
CA GLY A 287 -10.58 -29.08 14.68
C GLY A 287 -10.22 -27.96 13.69
N GLY A 288 -9.87 -26.77 14.18
CA GLY A 288 -9.46 -25.63 13.36
C GLY A 288 -8.02 -25.19 13.60
N TRP A 289 -7.71 -23.96 13.19
CA TRP A 289 -6.34 -23.45 13.12
C TRP A 289 -6.10 -22.20 13.95
N LEU A 290 -4.87 -22.05 14.44
CA LEU A 290 -4.30 -20.75 14.77
C LEU A 290 -3.41 -20.29 13.61
N LEU A 291 -3.72 -19.14 13.03
CA LEU A 291 -2.90 -18.44 12.03
C LEU A 291 -2.16 -17.30 12.74
N ALA A 292 -0.94 -17.56 13.20
CA ALA A 292 -0.20 -16.65 14.09
C ALA A 292 0.99 -15.97 13.41
N GLY A 293 1.04 -14.64 13.52
CA GLY A 293 2.25 -13.87 13.24
C GLY A 293 3.28 -14.01 14.37
N ALA A 294 4.45 -14.54 14.07
CA ALA A 294 5.53 -14.75 15.04
C ALA A 294 6.92 -14.65 14.39
N PRO A 295 7.95 -14.20 15.12
CA PRO A 295 9.31 -14.46 14.68
C PRO A 295 9.59 -15.97 14.82
N ARG A 296 10.17 -16.60 13.81
CA ARG A 296 10.53 -18.03 13.86
C ARG A 296 12.00 -18.26 13.55
N ALA A 297 12.54 -19.39 14.02
CA ALA A 297 13.82 -19.93 13.60
C ALA A 297 13.74 -21.45 13.43
N GLU A 298 14.68 -22.05 12.71
CA GLU A 298 14.71 -23.51 12.50
C GLU A 298 15.15 -24.28 13.76
N SER A 299 15.96 -23.65 14.62
CA SER A 299 16.45 -24.24 15.85
C SER A 299 16.81 -23.18 16.89
N ARG A 300 17.01 -23.60 18.13
CA ARG A 300 17.51 -22.75 19.23
C ARG A 300 18.89 -22.13 18.99
N ALA A 301 19.64 -22.58 17.98
CA ALA A 301 20.91 -21.97 17.61
C ALA A 301 20.74 -20.58 16.97
N LEU A 302 19.52 -20.22 16.54
CA LEU A 302 19.16 -18.91 15.98
C LEU A 302 20.10 -18.45 14.84
N THR A 303 20.48 -19.38 13.97
CA THR A 303 21.32 -19.10 12.79
C THR A 303 20.66 -18.14 11.81
N ALA A 304 19.34 -18.23 11.68
CA ALA A 304 18.50 -17.34 10.90
C ALA A 304 17.15 -17.16 11.62
N VAL A 305 16.60 -15.96 11.54
CA VAL A 305 15.30 -15.61 12.10
C VAL A 305 14.46 -14.94 11.02
N TRP A 306 13.20 -15.33 10.90
CA TRP A 306 12.24 -14.78 9.95
C TRP A 306 11.06 -14.15 10.67
N ASN A 307 10.44 -13.16 10.04
CA ASN A 307 9.13 -12.64 10.42
C ASN A 307 8.08 -13.44 9.64
N SER A 308 7.27 -14.23 10.34
CA SER A 308 6.53 -15.31 9.70
C SER A 308 5.06 -15.36 10.11
N LEU A 309 4.24 -15.95 9.24
CA LEU A 309 2.94 -16.50 9.58
C LEU A 309 3.09 -18.01 9.77
N LEU A 310 2.55 -18.54 10.86
CA LEU A 310 2.51 -19.98 11.16
C LEU A 310 1.05 -20.45 11.21
N ALA A 311 0.74 -21.55 10.53
CA ALA A 311 -0.53 -22.26 10.67
C ALA A 311 -0.34 -23.45 11.62
N ILE A 312 -0.93 -23.36 12.80
CA ILE A 312 -0.76 -24.30 13.92
C ILE A 312 -2.10 -24.96 14.22
N ASP A 313 -2.15 -26.28 14.31
CA ASP A 313 -3.35 -27.01 14.74
C ASP A 313 -3.47 -27.11 16.27
N GLY A 314 -4.54 -27.73 16.75
CA GLY A 314 -4.80 -27.92 18.19
C GLY A 314 -3.80 -28.84 18.91
N GLU A 315 -2.96 -29.57 18.17
CA GLU A 315 -1.90 -30.44 18.72
C GLU A 315 -0.53 -29.73 18.77
N GLY A 316 -0.44 -28.52 18.21
CA GLY A 316 0.80 -27.73 18.16
C GLY A 316 1.69 -28.04 16.96
N LYS A 317 1.20 -28.81 15.99
CA LYS A 317 1.92 -29.06 14.74
C LYS A 317 1.80 -27.84 13.83
N ILE A 318 2.94 -27.37 13.33
CA ILE A 318 3.01 -26.33 12.30
C ILE A 318 2.78 -27.00 10.95
N ALA A 319 1.59 -26.89 10.39
CA ALA A 319 1.23 -27.53 9.12
C ALA A 319 1.73 -26.75 7.89
N ALA A 320 1.84 -25.43 8.02
CA ALA A 320 2.36 -24.55 6.98
C ALA A 320 2.96 -23.28 7.60
N SER A 321 3.92 -22.67 6.91
CA SER A 321 4.49 -21.37 7.28
C SER A 321 4.74 -20.50 6.05
N TYR A 322 4.70 -19.20 6.25
CA TYR A 322 5.13 -18.20 5.28
C TYR A 322 6.10 -17.23 5.93
N ASP A 323 7.20 -16.94 5.26
CA ASP A 323 8.20 -15.97 5.69
C ASP A 323 8.12 -14.72 4.84
N LYS A 324 8.12 -13.57 5.51
CA LYS A 324 8.06 -12.25 4.87
C LYS A 324 9.16 -12.11 3.82
N ALA A 325 8.77 -11.84 2.58
CA ALA A 325 9.68 -11.73 1.45
C ALA A 325 10.17 -10.29 1.25
N HIS A 326 9.27 -9.31 1.34
CA HIS A 326 9.62 -7.89 1.24
C HIS A 326 9.81 -7.26 2.62
N LEU A 327 11.08 -7.19 3.03
CA LEU A 327 11.49 -6.58 4.30
C LEU A 327 11.49 -5.04 4.22
N VAL A 328 11.21 -4.39 5.35
CA VAL A 328 11.26 -2.92 5.48
C VAL A 328 12.72 -2.46 5.56
N PRO A 329 13.20 -1.61 4.63
CA PRO A 329 14.54 -1.04 4.70
C PRO A 329 14.74 -0.25 5.99
N LEU A 330 15.89 -0.42 6.64
CA LEU A 330 16.28 0.22 7.91
C LEU A 330 15.46 -0.20 9.14
N GLY A 331 14.33 -0.89 8.96
CA GLY A 331 13.54 -1.47 10.05
C GLY A 331 13.89 -2.93 10.31
N GLU A 332 13.93 -3.75 9.25
CA GLU A 332 14.11 -5.20 9.32
C GLU A 332 15.47 -5.67 8.75
N TYR A 333 16.10 -4.83 7.92
CA TYR A 333 17.46 -5.05 7.41
C TYR A 333 18.17 -3.72 7.15
N VAL A 334 19.51 -3.77 7.04
CA VAL A 334 20.33 -2.61 6.68
C VAL A 334 20.71 -2.68 5.20
N PRO A 335 20.15 -1.82 4.32
CA PRO A 335 20.58 -1.73 2.93
C PRO A 335 22.07 -1.41 2.84
N LEU A 336 22.79 -1.99 1.88
CA LEU A 336 24.22 -1.73 1.70
C LEU A 336 25.03 -1.90 3.01
N ARG A 337 24.71 -2.93 3.80
CA ARG A 337 25.29 -3.19 5.13
C ARG A 337 26.82 -3.03 5.17
N LYS A 338 27.53 -3.49 4.13
CA LYS A 338 29.00 -3.38 4.04
C LYS A 338 29.48 -1.92 3.98
N GLN A 339 28.76 -1.05 3.29
CA GLN A 339 29.06 0.37 3.14
C GLN A 339 28.55 1.20 4.33
N LEU A 340 27.45 0.77 4.97
CA LEU A 340 26.86 1.41 6.15
C LEU A 340 27.32 0.81 7.47
N THR A 341 28.35 -0.04 7.47
CA THR A 341 28.90 -0.71 8.66
C THR A 341 29.11 0.21 9.88
N PRO A 342 29.58 1.46 9.75
CA PRO A 342 29.73 2.37 10.90
C PRO A 342 28.40 2.74 11.58
N VAL A 343 27.28 2.68 10.86
CA VAL A 343 25.93 3.03 11.33
C VAL A 343 25.05 1.79 11.54
N ALA A 344 25.43 0.64 10.97
CA ALA A 344 24.66 -0.60 10.97
C ALA A 344 24.44 -1.19 12.37
N GLY A 345 25.38 -0.98 13.31
CA GLY A 345 25.20 -1.39 14.71
C GLY A 345 24.12 -0.61 15.47
N PHE A 346 23.63 0.49 14.88
CA PHE A 346 22.60 1.36 15.47
C PHE A 346 21.21 1.15 14.86
N ILE A 347 21.09 0.30 13.83
CA ILE A 347 19.88 0.11 13.02
C ILE A 347 19.41 -1.35 13.14
N GLY A 348 18.31 -1.57 13.88
CA GLY A 348 17.64 -2.87 14.04
C GLY A 348 18.20 -3.75 15.17
N ARG A 349 17.35 -4.13 16.13
CA ARG A 349 17.65 -5.20 17.10
C ARG A 349 17.41 -6.54 16.41
N GLY A 350 18.40 -7.03 15.67
CA GLY A 350 18.31 -8.25 14.86
C GLY A 350 17.90 -7.97 13.42
N SER A 351 18.57 -8.60 12.45
CA SER A 351 18.15 -8.58 11.05
C SER A 351 17.33 -9.83 10.78
N PHE A 352 16.16 -9.67 10.16
CA PHE A 352 15.41 -10.81 9.64
C PHE A 352 16.00 -11.24 8.31
N GLU A 353 15.91 -12.53 8.03
CA GLU A 353 16.15 -13.08 6.70
C GLU A 353 14.88 -12.94 5.85
N ALA A 354 15.06 -12.74 4.54
CA ALA A 354 13.94 -12.66 3.61
C ALA A 354 13.44 -14.06 3.24
N GLY A 355 12.12 -14.21 3.16
CA GLY A 355 11.46 -15.39 2.61
C GLY A 355 11.59 -15.51 1.09
N PRO A 356 11.19 -16.65 0.51
CA PRO A 356 11.41 -16.98 -0.90
C PRO A 356 10.54 -16.18 -1.88
N GLY A 357 9.50 -15.49 -1.41
CA GLY A 357 8.55 -14.75 -2.25
C GLY A 357 7.09 -15.05 -1.90
N PRO A 358 6.12 -14.37 -2.53
CA PRO A 358 4.69 -14.61 -2.33
C PRO A 358 4.33 -16.08 -2.59
N THR A 359 3.54 -16.68 -1.70
CA THR A 359 3.10 -18.08 -1.81
C THR A 359 1.62 -18.23 -1.47
N THR A 360 1.04 -19.35 -1.88
CA THR A 360 -0.33 -19.74 -1.56
C THR A 360 -0.28 -20.92 -0.60
N LEU A 361 -0.78 -20.74 0.62
CA LEU A 361 -0.85 -21.79 1.62
C LEU A 361 -2.16 -22.57 1.50
N THR A 362 -2.06 -23.89 1.68
CA THR A 362 -3.21 -24.78 1.77
C THR A 362 -3.12 -25.58 3.05
N VAL A 363 -4.15 -25.49 3.89
CA VAL A 363 -4.30 -26.27 5.12
C VAL A 363 -5.70 -26.87 5.15
N ALA A 364 -5.87 -28.02 5.80
CA ALA A 364 -7.14 -28.75 5.80
C ALA A 364 -8.29 -27.91 6.37
N GLY A 365 -9.47 -27.92 5.76
CA GLY A 365 -10.65 -27.20 6.26
C GLY A 365 -10.67 -25.68 6.00
N LEU A 366 -9.60 -25.10 5.44
CA LEU A 366 -9.59 -23.71 4.97
C LEU A 366 -9.43 -23.63 3.44
N PRO A 367 -10.12 -22.71 2.76
CA PRO A 367 -9.78 -22.38 1.38
C PRO A 367 -8.34 -21.88 1.29
N ALA A 368 -7.63 -22.25 0.22
CA ALA A 368 -6.24 -21.81 -0.02
C ALA A 368 -6.12 -20.29 0.03
N PHE A 369 -5.03 -19.77 0.62
CA PHE A 369 -4.89 -18.35 0.92
C PHE A 369 -3.47 -17.84 0.77
N SER A 370 -3.32 -16.55 0.50
CA SER A 370 -2.00 -15.91 0.43
C SER A 370 -1.77 -15.02 1.65
N PRO A 371 -0.76 -15.35 2.48
CA PRO A 371 -0.28 -14.47 3.54
C PRO A 371 0.39 -13.23 2.97
N ILE A 372 0.22 -12.10 3.65
CA ILE A 372 0.84 -10.82 3.35
C ILE A 372 1.22 -10.18 4.68
N ILE A 373 2.51 -10.00 4.96
CA ILE A 373 2.96 -9.48 6.25
C ILE A 373 3.23 -7.98 6.14
N CYS A 374 2.37 -7.18 6.76
CA CYS A 374 2.60 -5.75 6.97
C CYS A 374 2.89 -5.00 5.66
N TYR A 375 4.09 -4.42 5.55
CA TYR A 375 4.58 -3.62 4.42
C TYR A 375 4.37 -4.28 3.06
N GLU A 376 4.33 -5.60 2.96
CA GLU A 376 4.12 -6.31 1.68
C GLU A 376 2.81 -5.94 0.98
N VAL A 377 1.78 -5.51 1.72
CA VAL A 377 0.46 -5.19 1.16
C VAL A 377 0.46 -3.92 0.29
N ILE A 378 1.50 -3.09 0.36
CA ILE A 378 1.58 -1.88 -0.48
C ILE A 378 2.04 -2.18 -1.91
N PHE A 379 2.58 -3.37 -2.17
CA PHE A 379 3.14 -3.74 -3.47
C PHE A 379 2.07 -4.35 -4.40
N PRO A 380 1.74 -3.69 -5.53
CA PRO A 380 0.81 -4.23 -6.50
C PRO A 380 1.35 -5.51 -7.17
N GLY A 381 0.47 -6.47 -7.42
CA GLY A 381 0.81 -7.72 -8.13
C GLY A 381 1.74 -8.70 -7.39
N ALA A 382 2.14 -8.40 -6.15
CA ALA A 382 3.09 -9.20 -5.38
C ALA A 382 2.45 -9.85 -4.13
N VAL A 383 1.14 -10.14 -4.17
CA VAL A 383 0.36 -10.53 -2.98
C VAL A 383 -0.27 -11.93 -3.06
N ALA A 384 -0.18 -12.60 -4.19
CA ALA A 384 -0.65 -13.97 -4.37
C ALA A 384 0.47 -14.84 -4.94
N GLY A 385 0.57 -16.09 -4.48
CA GLY A 385 1.54 -17.05 -4.99
C GLY A 385 1.22 -17.51 -6.41
N ALA A 386 2.24 -17.92 -7.16
CA ALA A 386 2.06 -18.49 -8.49
C ALA A 386 1.51 -19.94 -8.45
N ASP A 387 1.70 -20.64 -7.33
CA ASP A 387 1.40 -22.07 -7.14
C ASP A 387 -0.08 -22.37 -6.84
N GLY A 388 -0.96 -21.89 -7.72
CA GLY A 388 -2.41 -22.06 -7.58
C GLY A 388 -3.12 -20.82 -7.04
N ARG A 389 -4.37 -20.63 -7.49
CA ARG A 389 -5.15 -19.42 -7.19
C ARG A 389 -5.65 -19.45 -5.74
N SER A 390 -5.16 -18.50 -4.94
CA SER A 390 -5.73 -18.17 -3.64
C SER A 390 -7.21 -17.83 -3.71
N ARG A 391 -7.93 -18.18 -2.64
CA ARG A 391 -9.36 -17.88 -2.44
C ARG A 391 -9.56 -16.68 -1.53
N TRP A 392 -8.55 -16.28 -0.78
CA TRP A 392 -8.55 -15.08 0.05
C TRP A 392 -7.12 -14.64 0.39
N LEU A 393 -7.00 -13.41 0.89
CA LEU A 393 -5.76 -12.81 1.35
C LEU A 393 -5.77 -12.70 2.88
N LEU A 394 -4.67 -13.06 3.52
CA LEU A 394 -4.48 -12.86 4.95
C LEU A 394 -3.42 -11.80 5.18
N ASN A 395 -3.80 -10.62 5.64
CA ASN A 395 -2.86 -9.57 5.98
C ASN A 395 -2.68 -9.46 7.50
N ILE A 396 -1.50 -9.82 8.00
CA ILE A 396 -1.14 -9.63 9.42
C ILE A 396 -0.17 -8.46 9.54
N THR A 397 -0.37 -7.55 10.48
CA THR A 397 0.44 -6.33 10.56
C THR A 397 0.57 -5.76 11.98
N ASN A 398 1.68 -5.07 12.21
CA ASN A 398 1.92 -4.28 13.40
C ASN A 398 2.07 -2.79 13.06
N ASP A 399 0.95 -2.11 12.88
CA ASP A 399 0.89 -0.67 12.61
C ASP A 399 1.31 0.22 13.81
N ALA A 400 1.73 -0.36 14.93
CA ALA A 400 2.19 0.40 16.10
C ALA A 400 3.40 1.30 15.77
N TRP A 401 4.16 0.96 14.73
CA TRP A 401 5.25 1.78 14.20
C TRP A 401 4.79 3.09 13.55
N PHE A 402 3.51 3.19 13.18
CA PHE A 402 2.98 4.36 12.48
C PHE A 402 2.27 5.34 13.41
N GLY A 403 2.03 4.97 14.68
CA GLY A 403 1.31 5.80 15.65
C GLY A 403 -0.14 6.12 15.25
N LEU A 404 -0.79 7.01 16.02
CA LEU A 404 -2.10 7.58 15.71
C LEU A 404 -1.99 8.68 14.63
N SER A 405 -1.61 8.29 13.42
CA SER A 405 -1.30 9.20 12.33
C SER A 405 -1.98 8.79 11.02
N SER A 406 -1.55 9.35 9.88
CA SER A 406 -2.07 8.95 8.58
C SER A 406 -1.60 7.57 8.10
N GLY A 407 -0.52 7.03 8.67
CA GLY A 407 0.10 5.79 8.21
C GLY A 407 -0.86 4.59 8.15
N PRO A 408 -1.56 4.23 9.25
CA PRO A 408 -2.46 3.08 9.25
C PRO A 408 -3.65 3.23 8.27
N HIS A 409 -4.14 4.44 8.08
CA HIS A 409 -5.22 4.72 7.10
C HIS A 409 -4.74 4.53 5.66
N GLN A 410 -3.54 5.01 5.34
CA GLN A 410 -2.93 4.83 4.03
C GLN A 410 -2.55 3.38 3.76
N HIS A 411 -2.12 2.66 4.81
CA HIS A 411 -1.83 1.22 4.76
C HIS A 411 -3.09 0.40 4.48
N LEU A 412 -4.20 0.72 5.15
CA LEU A 412 -5.51 0.11 4.88
C LEU A 412 -5.99 0.40 3.45
N ALA A 413 -5.74 1.59 2.92
CA ALA A 413 -6.09 1.91 1.53
C ALA A 413 -5.38 0.97 0.53
N SER A 414 -4.10 0.68 0.74
CA SER A 414 -3.37 -0.32 -0.05
C SER A 414 -3.99 -1.71 0.07
N ALA A 415 -4.33 -2.15 1.28
CA ALA A 415 -4.96 -3.44 1.53
C ALA A 415 -6.29 -3.61 0.76
N ARG A 416 -7.12 -2.56 0.73
CA ARG A 416 -8.37 -2.55 -0.03
C ARG A 416 -8.13 -2.65 -1.54
N LEU A 417 -7.11 -1.97 -2.05
CA LEU A 417 -6.75 -2.09 -3.47
C LEU A 417 -6.21 -3.46 -3.83
N ARG A 418 -5.44 -4.13 -2.95
CA ARG A 418 -5.03 -5.54 -3.18
C ARG A 418 -6.24 -6.44 -3.36
N ALA A 419 -7.26 -6.30 -2.50
CA ALA A 419 -8.49 -7.08 -2.60
C ALA A 419 -9.21 -6.88 -3.94
N ILE A 420 -9.31 -5.63 -4.40
CA ILE A 420 -9.90 -5.28 -5.71
C ILE A 420 -9.07 -5.85 -6.84
N GLU A 421 -7.76 -5.64 -6.82
CA GLU A 421 -6.87 -6.03 -7.90
C GLU A 421 -6.83 -7.53 -8.11
N GLU A 422 -6.78 -8.33 -7.03
CA GLU A 422 -6.79 -9.79 -7.13
C GLU A 422 -8.19 -10.39 -7.32
N GLY A 423 -9.22 -9.61 -6.98
CA GLY A 423 -10.58 -10.11 -6.87
C GLY A 423 -10.71 -11.14 -5.75
N LEU A 424 -10.03 -10.90 -4.64
CA LEU A 424 -10.00 -11.77 -3.48
C LEU A 424 -10.42 -10.98 -2.23
N PRO A 425 -11.21 -11.57 -1.33
CA PRO A 425 -11.50 -10.98 -0.03
C PRO A 425 -10.23 -11.00 0.82
N MET A 426 -10.16 -10.15 1.83
CA MET A 426 -9.04 -10.05 2.75
C MET A 426 -9.50 -10.04 4.21
N MET A 427 -8.85 -10.86 5.02
CA MET A 427 -8.89 -10.76 6.48
C MET A 427 -7.63 -10.03 6.93
N ARG A 428 -7.78 -8.84 7.51
CA ARG A 428 -6.67 -8.02 8.01
C ARG A 428 -6.65 -8.00 9.54
N ALA A 429 -5.59 -8.52 10.14
CA ALA A 429 -5.34 -8.51 11.58
C ALA A 429 -4.19 -7.55 11.92
N ALA A 430 -4.53 -6.45 12.59
CA ALA A 430 -3.57 -5.46 13.08
C ALA A 430 -3.37 -5.61 14.60
N ASN A 431 -2.18 -5.25 15.10
CA ASN A 431 -1.92 -5.19 16.55
C ASN A 431 -2.62 -3.98 17.20
N THR A 432 -2.20 -2.76 16.84
CA THR A 432 -2.80 -1.49 17.31
C THR A 432 -3.44 -0.70 16.16
N GLY A 433 -3.28 -1.15 14.92
CA GLY A 433 -3.82 -0.51 13.72
C GLY A 433 -5.29 -0.82 13.48
N ILE A 434 -5.70 -0.71 12.21
CA ILE A 434 -7.06 -1.03 11.79
C ILE A 434 -7.11 -2.49 11.35
N SER A 435 -7.80 -3.33 12.12
CA SER A 435 -8.22 -4.66 11.68
C SER A 435 -9.51 -4.56 10.89
N ALA A 436 -9.64 -5.34 9.81
CA ALA A 436 -10.79 -5.27 8.92
C ALA A 436 -11.06 -6.57 8.18
N VAL A 437 -12.33 -6.79 7.86
CA VAL A 437 -12.78 -7.76 6.87
C VAL A 437 -13.13 -6.99 5.61
N ILE A 438 -12.44 -7.30 4.51
CA ILE A 438 -12.54 -6.59 3.24
C ILE A 438 -13.03 -7.59 2.18
N ASP A 439 -14.01 -7.20 1.39
CA ASP A 439 -14.50 -8.05 0.32
C ASP A 439 -13.70 -7.89 -1.00
N PRO A 440 -13.98 -8.68 -2.05
CA PRO A 440 -13.25 -8.60 -3.33
C PRO A 440 -13.45 -7.29 -4.11
N TYR A 441 -14.33 -6.41 -3.66
CA TYR A 441 -14.60 -5.10 -4.24
C TYR A 441 -13.99 -3.97 -3.39
N GLY A 442 -13.26 -4.31 -2.33
CA GLY A 442 -12.61 -3.35 -1.43
C GLY A 442 -13.57 -2.69 -0.43
N ARG A 443 -14.78 -3.21 -0.25
CA ARG A 443 -15.71 -2.77 0.81
C ARG A 443 -15.26 -3.32 2.15
N ILE A 444 -15.32 -2.51 3.19
CA ILE A 444 -15.08 -2.95 4.58
C ILE A 444 -16.41 -3.48 5.12
N LEU A 445 -16.46 -4.77 5.46
CA LEU A 445 -17.65 -5.43 6.00
C LEU A 445 -17.70 -5.38 7.54
N ALA A 446 -16.53 -5.43 8.17
CA ALA A 446 -16.35 -5.28 9.61
C ALA A 446 -14.97 -4.68 9.90
N SER A 447 -14.84 -3.93 10.99
CA SER A 447 -13.56 -3.33 11.38
C SER A 447 -13.45 -3.05 12.88
N LEU A 448 -12.23 -3.11 13.40
CA LEU A 448 -11.83 -2.51 14.67
C LEU A 448 -10.89 -1.34 14.39
N GLY A 449 -11.18 -0.19 14.99
CA GLY A 449 -10.37 1.01 14.83
C GLY A 449 -9.00 0.90 15.51
N MET A 450 -8.16 1.91 15.28
CA MET A 450 -6.84 2.00 15.91
C MET A 450 -6.95 2.07 17.44
N GLU A 451 -5.95 1.52 18.12
CA GLU A 451 -5.81 1.47 19.57
C GLU A 451 -7.03 0.91 20.32
N ARG A 452 -7.79 0.04 19.65
CA ARG A 452 -8.88 -0.74 20.27
C ARG A 452 -8.42 -2.15 20.56
N GLU A 453 -8.76 -2.65 21.74
CA GLU A 453 -8.71 -4.08 22.00
C GLU A 453 -10.01 -4.73 21.53
N GLY A 454 -9.93 -5.88 20.88
CA GLY A 454 -11.12 -6.68 20.63
C GLY A 454 -10.90 -7.83 19.67
N ILE A 455 -12.02 -8.40 19.23
CA ILE A 455 -12.08 -9.45 18.23
C ILE A 455 -13.07 -9.08 17.12
N ILE A 456 -12.85 -9.62 15.92
CA ILE A 456 -13.83 -9.62 14.83
C ILE A 456 -14.11 -11.07 14.44
N ASP A 457 -15.35 -11.49 14.67
CA ASP A 457 -15.86 -12.77 14.18
C ASP A 457 -16.62 -12.53 12.89
N HIS A 458 -16.17 -13.11 11.79
CA HIS A 458 -16.83 -12.93 10.51
C HIS A 458 -16.72 -14.16 9.63
N VAL A 459 -17.77 -14.39 8.83
CA VAL A 459 -17.77 -15.40 7.77
C VAL A 459 -16.85 -14.91 6.64
N LEU A 460 -15.91 -15.74 6.20
CA LEU A 460 -15.03 -15.40 5.09
C LEU A 460 -15.88 -15.08 3.83
N PRO A 461 -15.75 -13.88 3.24
CA PRO A 461 -16.52 -13.55 2.04
C PRO A 461 -16.09 -14.39 0.84
N ALA A 462 -16.95 -14.52 -0.16
CA ALA A 462 -16.67 -15.25 -1.38
C ALA A 462 -15.62 -14.52 -2.24
N ALA A 463 -14.72 -15.26 -2.89
CA ALA A 463 -13.87 -14.75 -3.95
C ALA A 463 -14.64 -14.49 -5.25
N ARG A 464 -14.14 -13.58 -6.08
CA ARG A 464 -14.58 -13.46 -7.49
C ARG A 464 -13.61 -14.16 -8.43
N ALA A 465 -14.01 -14.21 -9.70
CA ALA A 465 -13.13 -14.66 -10.78
C ALA A 465 -11.85 -13.80 -10.83
N ALA A 466 -10.75 -14.41 -11.27
CA ALA A 466 -9.50 -13.70 -11.49
C ALA A 466 -9.72 -12.48 -12.38
N THR A 467 -9.34 -11.31 -11.88
CA THR A 467 -9.48 -10.06 -12.62
C THR A 467 -8.49 -10.04 -13.79
N PRO A 468 -8.69 -9.17 -14.79
CA PRO A 468 -7.67 -8.94 -15.82
C PRO A 468 -6.31 -8.55 -15.22
N TYR A 469 -6.28 -7.70 -14.19
CA TYR A 469 -5.03 -7.32 -13.53
C TYR A 469 -4.38 -8.49 -12.79
N ALA A 470 -5.14 -9.34 -12.10
CA ALA A 470 -4.61 -10.53 -11.43
C ALA A 470 -3.94 -11.51 -12.41
N ARG A 471 -4.36 -11.50 -13.69
CA ARG A 471 -3.79 -12.37 -14.74
C ARG A 471 -2.59 -11.75 -15.44
N LEU A 472 -2.62 -10.44 -15.67
CA LEU A 472 -1.63 -9.74 -16.49
C LEU A 472 -0.59 -8.97 -15.66
N GLY A 473 -0.90 -8.70 -14.39
CA GLY A 473 -0.15 -7.76 -13.56
C GLY A 473 0.09 -6.44 -14.29
N ASP A 474 1.31 -5.94 -14.16
CA ASP A 474 1.73 -4.67 -14.77
C ASP A 474 1.80 -4.70 -16.30
N PHE A 475 1.72 -5.87 -16.97
CA PHE A 475 1.57 -5.91 -18.43
C PHE A 475 0.27 -5.25 -18.89
N SER A 476 -0.74 -5.15 -18.03
CA SER A 476 -1.98 -4.40 -18.30
C SER A 476 -1.70 -2.91 -18.61
N LEU A 477 -0.60 -2.34 -18.11
CA LEU A 477 -0.21 -0.96 -18.37
C LEU A 477 0.17 -0.72 -19.84
N LEU A 478 0.58 -1.77 -20.58
CA LEU A 478 0.85 -1.69 -22.01
C LEU A 478 -0.40 -1.31 -22.81
N ALA A 479 -1.59 -1.75 -22.38
CA ALA A 479 -2.85 -1.37 -23.01
C ALA A 479 -3.12 0.14 -22.86
N ILE A 480 -2.83 0.72 -21.69
CA ILE A 480 -2.93 2.16 -21.45
C ILE A 480 -1.94 2.92 -22.33
N ILE A 481 -0.68 2.48 -22.37
CA ILE A 481 0.37 3.09 -23.20
C ILE A 481 -0.03 3.04 -24.68
N ALA A 482 -0.55 1.92 -25.17
CA ALA A 482 -0.98 1.78 -26.56
C ALA A 482 -2.18 2.69 -26.87
N ALA A 483 -3.22 2.69 -26.03
CA ALA A 483 -4.43 3.48 -26.24
C ALA A 483 -4.14 5.00 -26.22
N LEU A 484 -3.41 5.46 -25.21
CA LEU A 484 -3.08 6.88 -25.08
C LEU A 484 -1.97 7.30 -26.05
N GLY A 485 -1.02 6.40 -26.37
CA GLY A 485 0.01 6.63 -27.38
C GLY A 485 -0.56 6.82 -28.78
N LEU A 486 -1.59 6.04 -29.15
CA LEU A 486 -2.33 6.23 -30.40
C LEU A 486 -3.05 7.58 -30.42
N ALA A 487 -3.71 7.97 -29.32
CA ALA A 487 -4.36 9.28 -29.22
C ALA A 487 -3.36 10.46 -29.40
N LEU A 488 -2.11 10.27 -28.98
CA LEU A 488 -1.03 11.25 -29.18
C LEU A 488 -0.50 11.28 -30.62
N SER A 489 -0.55 10.15 -31.35
CA SER A 489 0.01 10.01 -32.71
C SER A 489 -0.92 10.51 -33.82
N VAL A 490 -2.25 10.52 -33.60
CA VAL A 490 -3.22 11.06 -34.56
C VAL A 490 -2.88 12.52 -34.86
N ARG A 491 -2.49 12.86 -36.10
CA ARG A 491 -2.21 14.25 -36.49
C ARG A 491 -3.51 15.06 -36.47
N SER A 492 -3.57 16.15 -35.70
CA SER A 492 -4.70 17.07 -35.82
C SER A 492 -4.62 17.78 -37.17
N ARG A 493 -5.58 17.53 -38.06
CA ARG A 493 -5.66 18.19 -39.39
C ARG A 493 -5.57 19.73 -39.32
N ARG A 494 -5.99 20.32 -38.20
CA ARG A 494 -5.96 21.79 -37.94
C ARG A 494 -4.59 22.44 -37.82
N VAL A 495 -3.49 21.68 -37.68
CA VAL A 495 -2.13 22.27 -37.62
C VAL A 495 -1.51 22.41 -39.01
N ALA A 496 -1.96 21.62 -39.98
CA ALA A 496 -1.44 21.67 -41.36
C ALA A 496 -1.96 22.89 -42.16
N GLU A 497 -3.06 23.51 -41.73
CA GLU A 497 -3.67 24.68 -42.41
C GLU A 497 -3.08 26.02 -41.96
N ARG A 498 -2.30 26.07 -40.87
CA ARG A 498 -1.61 27.30 -40.42
C ARG A 498 -0.15 27.40 -40.87
N SER A 499 0.31 26.43 -41.64
CA SER A 499 1.68 26.36 -42.19
C SER A 499 1.69 26.31 -43.71
N ARG A 500 0.64 26.81 -44.36
CA ARG A 500 0.59 27.07 -45.81
C ARG A 500 0.30 28.53 -46.05
#